data_AF-B8Y7U7-F1
#
_entry.id   AF-B8Y7U7-F1
#
_cell.length_a   1.000
_cell.length_b   1.000
_cell.length_c   1.000
_cell.angle_alpha   90.00
_cell.angle_beta   90.00
_cell.angle_gamma   90.00
#
_symmetry.space_group_name_H-M   'P 1'
#
loop_
_entity.id
_entity.type
_entity.pdbx_description
1 polymer ?
#
loop_
_entity_poly.entity_id
_entity_poly.type
_entity_poly.pdbx_seq_one_letter_code
_entity_poly.pdbx_strand_id
1 'polypeptide(L)'
;MILWGLSGMVVMSIGMTVAFIVDVSALSIVFTALYVIVFGVTLGPLVWVMTADIFPDSIRASASSLCIGINWLCNLIVGVSYPYVSDALNDYAYVPFVVLLAIFYLL
;
A
#
# COMPACT_ATOMS: atom_id res chain seq x y z
N MET A 1 11.03 0.76 11.61
CA MET A 1 10.94 0.11 10.27
C MET A 1 9.67 0.52 9.53
N ILE A 2 8.50 0.56 10.19
CA ILE A 2 7.22 1.01 9.59
C ILE A 2 7.33 2.41 8.97
N LEU A 3 7.78 3.41 9.72
CA LEU A 3 7.86 4.80 9.24
C LEU A 3 8.76 4.95 8.01
N TRP A 4 9.90 4.25 7.97
CA TRP A 4 10.82 4.24 6.82
C TRP A 4 10.19 3.58 5.59
N GLY A 5 9.40 2.52 5.78
CA GLY A 5 8.63 1.89 4.71
C GLY A 5 7.57 2.82 4.15
N LEU A 6 6.77 3.44 5.04
CA LEU A 6 5.75 4.41 4.66
C LEU A 6 6.35 5.61 3.92
N SER A 7 7.45 6.18 4.42
CA SER A 7 8.11 7.31 3.75
C SER A 7 8.61 6.91 2.36
N GLY A 8 9.22 5.72 2.22
CA GLY A 8 9.68 5.23 0.92
C GLY A 8 8.52 5.02 -0.06
N MET A 9 7.41 4.44 0.41
CA MET A 9 6.22 4.23 -0.41
C MET A 9 5.54 5.54 -0.83
N VAL A 10 5.50 6.56 0.04
CA VAL A 10 5.02 7.92 -0.31
C VAL A 10 5.88 8.54 -1.40
N VAL A 11 7.20 8.47 -1.29
CA VAL A 11 8.10 9.04 -2.30
C VAL A 11 7.95 8.34 -3.64
N MET A 12 7.86 7.00 -3.65
CA MET A 12 7.69 6.25 -4.89
C MET A 12 6.30 6.45 -5.53
N SER A 13 5.23 6.61 -4.74
CA SER A 13 3.89 6.90 -5.28
C SER A 13 3.77 8.32 -5.83
N ILE A 14 4.43 9.31 -5.23
CA ILE A 14 4.59 10.65 -5.84
C ILE A 14 5.39 10.53 -7.15
N GLY A 15 6.47 9.76 -7.16
CA GLY A 15 7.27 9.47 -8.36
C GLY A 15 6.43 8.85 -9.48
N MET A 16 5.54 7.93 -9.15
CA MET A 16 4.57 7.35 -10.09
C MET A 16 3.62 8.39 -10.68
N THR A 17 3.05 9.28 -9.86
CA THR A 17 2.19 10.37 -10.35
C THR A 17 2.95 11.28 -11.31
N VAL A 18 4.19 11.64 -10.99
CA VAL A 18 5.03 12.45 -11.90
C VAL A 18 5.33 11.69 -13.19
N ALA A 19 5.62 10.39 -13.12
CA ALA A 19 5.91 9.57 -14.28
C ALA A 19 4.74 9.47 -15.27
N PHE A 20 3.51 9.42 -14.76
CA PHE A 20 2.31 9.48 -15.59
C PHE A 20 2.08 10.86 -16.22
N ILE A 21 2.27 11.95 -15.46
CA ILE A 21 2.12 13.32 -15.99
C ILE A 21 3.13 13.62 -17.12
N VAL A 22 4.36 13.09 -17.02
CA VAL A 22 5.41 13.31 -18.02
C VAL A 22 5.33 12.27 -19.17
N ASP A 23 4.44 11.28 -19.08
CA ASP A 23 4.24 10.21 -20.06
C ASP A 23 5.52 9.43 -20.42
N VAL A 24 6.33 9.12 -19.41
CA VAL A 24 7.59 8.34 -19.58
C VAL A 24 7.41 6.95 -18.98
N SER A 25 7.08 5.99 -19.84
CA SER A 25 6.81 4.59 -19.47
C SER A 25 7.96 3.93 -18.67
N ALA A 26 9.21 4.19 -19.03
CA ALA A 26 10.37 3.67 -18.32
C ALA A 26 10.41 4.12 -16.85
N LEU A 27 10.00 5.37 -16.57
CA LEU A 27 9.99 5.93 -15.23
C LEU A 27 8.87 5.32 -14.39
N SER A 28 7.70 5.09 -14.99
CA SER A 28 6.57 4.39 -14.34
C SER A 28 6.95 2.95 -13.94
N ILE A 29 7.69 2.24 -14.79
CA ILE A 29 8.16 0.87 -14.49
C ILE A 29 9.13 0.90 -13.29
N VAL A 30 10.10 1.82 -13.30
CA VAL A 30 11.09 1.93 -12.23
C VAL A 30 10.43 2.27 -10.89
N PHE A 31 9.56 3.28 -10.85
CA PHE A 31 8.90 3.66 -9.60
C PHE A 31 7.91 2.59 -9.11
N THR A 32 7.21 1.88 -10.00
CA THR A 32 6.37 0.74 -9.62
C THR A 32 7.21 -0.36 -8.98
N ALA A 33 8.33 -0.73 -9.60
CA ALA A 33 9.23 -1.76 -9.06
C ALA A 33 9.80 -1.36 -7.69
N LEU A 34 10.24 -0.11 -7.54
CA LEU A 34 10.74 0.39 -6.26
C LEU A 34 9.65 0.44 -5.19
N TYR A 35 8.43 0.84 -5.54
CA TYR A 35 7.29 0.81 -4.63
C TYR A 35 7.04 -0.61 -4.10
N VAL A 36 7.04 -1.62 -4.99
CA VAL A 36 6.87 -3.03 -4.61
C VAL A 36 8.04 -3.53 -3.76
N ILE A 37 9.28 -3.15 -4.08
CA ILE A 37 10.46 -3.52 -3.29
C ILE A 37 10.36 -2.96 -1.88
N VAL A 38 10.07 -1.65 -1.73
CA VAL A 38 9.93 -1.00 -0.43
C VAL A 38 8.81 -1.66 0.38
N PHE A 39 7.66 -1.92 -0.24
CA PHE A 39 6.57 -2.65 0.42
C PHE A 39 7.03 -4.05 0.88
N GLY A 40 7.70 -4.80 0.01
CA GLY A 40 8.16 -6.16 0.27
C GLY A 40 9.21 -6.28 1.38
N VAL A 41 10.07 -5.27 1.58
CA VAL A 41 11.05 -5.28 2.67
C VAL A 41 10.52 -4.68 3.98
N THR A 42 9.37 -3.98 3.93
CA THR A 42 8.81 -3.29 5.10
C THR A 42 7.45 -3.84 5.49
N LEU A 43 6.37 -3.26 4.98
CA LEU A 43 5.00 -3.56 5.42
C LEU A 43 4.56 -4.98 5.05
N GLY A 44 5.01 -5.50 3.90
CA GLY A 44 4.63 -6.81 3.38
C GLY A 44 4.77 -7.94 4.39
N PRO A 45 5.97 -8.24 4.91
CA PRO A 45 6.17 -9.28 5.93
C PRO A 45 5.67 -8.83 7.31
N LEU A 46 5.77 -7.54 7.60
CA LEU A 46 5.53 -7.03 8.95
C LEU A 46 4.06 -7.15 9.37
N VAL A 47 3.10 -6.94 8.47
CA VAL A 47 1.66 -7.05 8.83
C VAL A 47 1.30 -8.45 9.34
N TRP A 48 1.93 -9.50 8.79
CA TRP A 48 1.67 -10.88 9.19
C TRP A 48 2.30 -11.22 10.54
N VAL A 49 3.53 -10.74 10.77
CA VAL A 49 4.23 -10.93 12.05
C VAL A 49 3.51 -10.18 13.17
N MET A 50 3.18 -8.90 12.94
CA MET A 50 2.49 -8.07 13.94
C MET A 50 1.12 -8.64 14.31
N THR A 51 0.35 -9.14 13.34
CA THR A 51 -0.97 -9.74 13.62
C THR A 51 -0.85 -10.97 14.52
N ALA A 52 0.23 -11.75 14.39
CA ALA A 52 0.46 -12.92 15.24
C ALA A 52 0.86 -12.54 16.68
N ASP A 53 1.64 -11.48 16.86
CA ASP A 53 2.27 -11.13 18.14
C ASP A 53 1.46 -10.14 19.01
N ILE A 54 0.57 -9.33 18.42
CA ILE A 54 -0.19 -8.30 19.16
C ILE A 54 -1.24 -8.90 20.10
N PHE A 55 -1.78 -10.08 19.78
CA PHE A 55 -2.91 -10.65 20.51
C PHE A 55 -2.47 -11.69 21.57
N PRO A 56 -3.04 -11.64 22.79
CA PRO A 56 -2.81 -12.67 23.80
C PRO A 56 -3.39 -14.02 23.36
N ASP A 57 -2.79 -15.12 23.82
CA ASP A 57 -3.08 -16.49 23.37
C ASP A 57 -4.57 -16.84 23.38
N SER A 58 -5.31 -16.33 24.38
CA SER A 58 -6.73 -16.62 24.58
C SER A 58 -7.64 -16.14 23.44
N ILE A 59 -7.27 -15.07 22.74
CA ILE A 59 -8.07 -14.48 21.65
C ILE A 59 -7.33 -14.45 20.31
N ARG A 60 -6.06 -14.87 20.28
CA ARG A 60 -5.19 -14.74 19.09
C ARG A 60 -5.82 -15.32 17.84
N ALA A 61 -6.38 -16.54 17.93
CA ALA A 61 -6.97 -17.21 16.77
C ALA A 61 -8.16 -16.42 16.18
N SER A 62 -9.08 -15.96 17.02
CA SER A 62 -10.28 -15.22 16.59
C SER A 62 -9.96 -13.80 16.12
N ALA A 63 -9.05 -13.10 16.81
CA ALA A 63 -8.65 -11.75 16.42
C ALA A 63 -7.85 -11.77 15.10
N SER A 64 -6.93 -12.73 14.95
CA SER A 64 -6.14 -12.88 13.72
C SER A 64 -7.01 -13.23 12.52
N SER A 65 -8.00 -14.13 12.67
CA SER A 65 -8.89 -14.48 11.56
C SER A 65 -9.73 -13.30 11.09
N LEU A 66 -10.17 -12.42 12.00
CA LEU A 66 -10.85 -11.17 11.66
C LEU A 66 -9.93 -10.21 10.90
N CYS A 67 -8.69 -10.00 11.37
CA CYS A 67 -7.71 -9.15 10.69
C CYS A 67 -7.43 -9.65 9.26
N ILE A 68 -7.26 -10.96 9.10
CA ILE A 68 -7.02 -11.58 7.78
C ILE A 68 -8.27 -11.46 6.89
N GLY A 69 -9.47 -11.64 7.44
CA GLY A 69 -10.72 -11.45 6.72
C GLY A 69 -10.87 -10.02 6.19
N ILE A 70 -10.56 -9.02 7.02
CA ILE A 70 -10.56 -7.60 6.60
C ILE A 70 -9.48 -7.36 5.54
N ASN A 71 -8.28 -7.94 5.69
CA ASN A 71 -7.22 -7.79 4.69
C ASN A 71 -7.65 -8.29 3.30
N TRP A 72 -8.27 -9.47 3.23
CA TRP A 72 -8.78 -10.01 1.97
C TRP A 72 -9.94 -9.18 1.40
N LEU A 73 -10.82 -8.67 2.26
CA LEU A 73 -11.89 -7.78 1.83
C LEU A 73 -11.33 -6.47 1.23
N CYS A 74 -10.33 -5.87 1.87
CA CYS A 74 -9.65 -4.69 1.34
C CYS A 74 -8.97 -4.98 0.00
N ASN A 75 -8.29 -6.14 -0.14
CA ASN A 75 -7.70 -6.56 -1.40
C ASN A 75 -8.75 -6.72 -2.51
N LEU A 76 -9.91 -7.30 -2.19
CA LEU A 76 -11.02 -7.41 -3.14
C LEU A 76 -11.53 -6.03 -3.56
N ILE A 77 -11.76 -5.13 -2.60
CA ILE A 77 -12.24 -3.77 -2.88
C ILE A 77 -11.26 -3.04 -3.78
N VAL A 78 -9.96 -3.03 -3.45
CA VAL A 78 -8.95 -2.35 -4.26
C VAL A 78 -8.82 -3.01 -5.63
N GLY A 79 -8.77 -4.34 -5.71
CA GLY A 79 -8.64 -5.07 -6.98
C GLY A 79 -9.78 -4.82 -7.94
N VAL A 80 -11.02 -4.72 -7.44
CA VAL A 80 -12.21 -4.42 -8.27
C VAL A 80 -12.32 -2.92 -8.57
N SER A 81 -12.03 -2.04 -7.60
CA SER A 81 -12.24 -0.59 -7.78
C SER A 81 -11.12 0.10 -8.56
N TYR A 82 -9.89 -0.41 -8.52
CA TYR A 82 -8.74 0.28 -9.07
C TYR A 82 -8.84 0.63 -10.56
N PRO A 83 -9.34 -0.24 -11.48
CA PRO A 83 -9.53 0.14 -12.87
C PRO A 83 -10.44 1.37 -13.04
N TYR A 84 -11.56 1.42 -12.30
CA TYR A 84 -12.47 2.56 -12.34
C TYR A 84 -11.84 3.84 -11.76
N VAL A 85 -11.04 3.71 -10.70
CA VAL A 85 -10.29 4.83 -10.11
C VAL A 85 -9.21 5.33 -11.07
N SER A 86 -8.51 4.42 -11.75
CA SER A 86 -7.49 4.74 -12.74
C SER A 86 -8.09 5.49 -13.93
N ASP A 87 -9.23 5.03 -14.44
CA ASP A 87 -9.93 5.70 -15.55
C ASP A 87 -10.46 7.08 -15.15
N ALA A 88 -10.96 7.23 -13.90
CA ALA A 88 -11.47 8.51 -13.40
C ALA A 88 -10.37 9.55 -13.17
N LEU A 89 -9.18 9.12 -12.72
CA LEU A 89 -8.10 10.01 -12.31
C LEU A 89 -6.99 10.16 -13.36
N ASN A 90 -6.95 9.30 -14.39
CA ASN A 90 -5.91 9.28 -15.43
C ASN A 90 -4.50 9.34 -14.81
N ASP A 91 -3.73 10.39 -15.10
CA ASP A 91 -2.36 10.57 -14.62
C ASP A 91 -2.25 10.69 -13.08
N TYR A 92 -3.38 10.99 -12.41
CA TYR A 92 -3.48 11.11 -10.97
C TYR A 92 -3.92 9.82 -10.27
N ALA A 93 -3.95 8.68 -10.97
CA ALA A 93 -4.38 7.38 -10.43
C ALA A 93 -3.67 6.96 -9.12
N TYR A 94 -2.44 7.43 -8.87
CA TYR A 94 -1.69 7.13 -7.65
C TYR A 94 -1.92 8.11 -6.49
N VAL A 95 -2.59 9.26 -6.72
CA VAL A 95 -2.85 10.27 -5.68
C VAL A 95 -3.62 9.72 -4.48
N PRO A 96 -4.66 8.87 -4.62
CA PRO A 96 -5.34 8.27 -3.48
C PRO A 96 -4.39 7.49 -2.56
N PHE A 97 -3.41 6.77 -3.12
CA PHE A 97 -2.41 6.04 -2.34
C PHE A 97 -1.45 7.00 -1.63
N VAL A 98 -1.05 8.10 -2.27
CA VAL A 98 -0.23 9.16 -1.63
C VAL A 98 -0.96 9.70 -0.40
N VAL A 99 -2.23 10.07 -0.54
CA VAL A 99 -3.04 10.64 0.56
C VAL A 99 -3.20 9.63 1.69
N LEU A 100 -3.56 8.38 1.38
CA LEU A 100 -3.75 7.33 2.38
C LEU A 100 -2.45 7.05 3.16
N LEU A 101 -1.33 6.92 2.45
CA LEU A 101 -0.02 6.67 3.07
C LEU A 101 0.45 7.87 3.90
N ALA A 102 0.19 9.10 3.46
CA ALA A 102 0.51 10.30 4.22
C ALA A 102 -0.31 10.40 5.52
N ILE A 103 -1.61 10.05 5.47
CA ILE A 103 -2.46 9.98 6.66
C ILE A 103 -1.91 8.95 7.66
N PHE A 104 -1.59 7.74 7.20
CA PHE A 104 -1.02 6.70 8.07
C PHE A 104 0.41 6.98 8.55
N TYR A 105 1.13 7.88 7.89
CA TYR A 105 2.44 8.33 8.37
C TYR A 105 2.31 9.34 9.52
N LEU A 106 1.23 10.12 9.55
CA LEU A 106 1.01 11.18 10.53
C LEU A 106 0.21 10.72 11.76
N LEU A 107 -0.62 9.69 11.62
CA LEU A 107 -1.40 9.05 12.69
C LEU A 107 -0.60 7.93 13.36
#